data_AF-A0A6B2UM71-F1
#
_entry.id   AF-A0A6B2UM71-F1
#
_cell.length_a   1.000
_cell.length_b   1.000
_cell.length_c   1.000
_cell.angle_alpha   90.00
_cell.angle_beta   90.00
_cell.angle_gamma   90.00
#
_symmetry.space_group_name_H-M   'P 1'
#
loop_
_entity.id
_entity.type
_entity.pdbx_description
1 polymer ?
#
loop_
_entity_poly.entity_id
_entity_poly.type
_entity_poly.pdbx_seq_one_letter_code
_entity_poly.pdbx_strand_id
1 'polypeptide(L)'
;GADRFAALAARCGLTATEQALLLLALAPDVDRSFETLYGYLNDDVSRRRATTGLALDLCGLSAADPEARARFHASAPLVRLGLLRVDEPELPFLGRVLRVPDRLVAHLLGDDTPDPALAGLLGPVPVSPPDPLTERLAALLTRPLPPLTHLRERREGDGLACAGAAL
;
A
#
# COMPACT_ATOMS: atom_id res chain seq x y z
N GLY A 1 -3.06 -16.94 12.45
CA GLY A 1 -2.32 -15.72 12.11
C GLY A 1 -3.32 -14.68 11.69
N ALA A 2 -3.18 -13.43 12.13
CA ALA A 2 -4.07 -12.36 11.69
C ALA A 2 -3.96 -12.19 10.15
N ASP A 3 -5.09 -11.93 9.50
CA ASP A 3 -5.13 -11.64 8.06
C ASP A 3 -4.36 -10.34 7.78
N ARG A 4 -3.13 -10.48 7.24
CA ARG A 4 -2.21 -9.37 6.95
C ARG A 4 -2.79 -8.41 5.92
N PHE A 5 -3.57 -8.92 4.97
CA PHE A 5 -4.26 -8.11 3.98
C PHE A 5 -5.33 -7.24 4.65
N ALA A 6 -6.17 -7.83 5.51
CA ALA A 6 -7.18 -7.08 6.25
C ALA A 6 -6.56 -5.97 7.13
N ALA A 7 -5.44 -6.28 7.80
CA ALA A 7 -4.72 -5.29 8.62
C ALA A 7 -4.16 -4.13 7.77
N LEU A 8 -3.58 -4.43 6.61
CA LEU A 8 -3.08 -3.42 5.67
C LEU A 8 -4.22 -2.56 5.12
N ALA A 9 -5.32 -3.19 4.68
CA ALA A 9 -6.48 -2.50 4.15
C ALA A 9 -7.09 -1.53 5.17
N ALA A 10 -7.21 -1.96 6.43
CA ALA A 10 -7.69 -1.11 7.52
C ALA A 10 -6.75 0.08 7.77
N ARG A 11 -5.42 -0.15 7.84
CA ARG A 11 -4.42 0.90 8.06
C ARG A 11 -4.38 1.94 6.94
N CYS A 12 -4.59 1.50 5.70
CA CYS A 12 -4.60 2.38 4.53
C CYS A 12 -5.97 3.00 4.24
N GLY A 13 -7.01 2.63 5.01
CA GLY A 13 -8.38 3.13 4.81
C GLY A 13 -8.99 2.70 3.47
N LEU A 14 -8.64 1.51 2.96
CA LEU A 14 -9.09 1.06 1.65
C LEU A 14 -10.56 0.67 1.67
N THR A 15 -11.31 1.17 0.68
CA THR A 15 -12.66 0.72 0.39
C THR A 15 -12.68 -0.74 -0.11
N ALA A 16 -13.84 -1.39 -0.06
CA ALA A 16 -13.99 -2.77 -0.58
C ALA A 16 -13.60 -2.87 -2.07
N THR A 17 -13.92 -1.85 -2.86
CA THR A 17 -13.52 -1.76 -4.26
C THR A 17 -12.01 -1.68 -4.41
N GLU A 18 -11.33 -0.84 -3.64
CA GLU A 18 -9.87 -0.70 -3.70
C GLU A 18 -9.16 -1.99 -3.26
N GLN A 19 -9.71 -2.68 -2.27
CA GLN A 19 -9.24 -4.00 -1.86
C GLN A 19 -9.36 -5.02 -3.00
N ALA A 20 -10.50 -5.06 -3.70
CA ALA A 20 -10.68 -5.94 -4.85
C ALA A 20 -9.69 -5.63 -5.98
N LEU A 21 -9.49 -4.34 -6.32
CA LEU A 21 -8.51 -3.91 -7.32
C LEU A 21 -7.08 -4.34 -6.95
N LEU A 22 -6.70 -4.20 -5.68
CA LEU A 22 -5.38 -4.61 -5.19
C LEU A 22 -5.20 -6.14 -5.27
N LEU A 23 -6.23 -6.92 -4.91
CA LEU A 23 -6.20 -8.38 -5.00
C LEU A 23 -6.09 -8.86 -6.45
N LEU A 24 -6.81 -8.23 -7.38
CA LEU A 24 -6.73 -8.56 -8.81
C LEU A 24 -5.32 -8.32 -9.36
N ALA A 25 -4.67 -7.24 -8.95
CA ALA A 25 -3.28 -6.94 -9.33
C ALA A 25 -2.28 -7.91 -8.67
N LEU A 26 -2.53 -8.33 -7.43
CA LEU A 26 -1.68 -9.24 -6.64
C LEU A 26 -1.76 -10.70 -7.11
N ALA A 27 -2.93 -11.14 -7.59
CA ALA A 27 -3.23 -12.54 -7.89
C ALA A 27 -2.14 -13.29 -8.69
N PRO A 28 -1.60 -12.77 -9.82
CA PRO A 28 -0.59 -13.49 -10.60
C PRO A 28 0.76 -13.61 -9.89
N ASP A 29 1.04 -12.76 -8.90
CA ASP A 29 2.26 -12.84 -8.10
C ASP A 29 2.16 -13.88 -6.97
N VAL A 30 0.94 -14.33 -6.63
CA VAL A 30 0.68 -15.34 -5.59
C VAL A 30 0.37 -16.72 -6.18
N ASP A 31 -0.40 -16.75 -7.28
CA ASP A 31 -0.75 -17.98 -7.97
C ASP A 31 -0.69 -17.77 -9.49
N ARG A 32 0.20 -18.53 -10.13
CA ARG A 32 0.43 -18.50 -11.57
C ARG A 32 -0.81 -18.91 -12.39
N SER A 33 -1.79 -19.60 -11.81
CA SER A 33 -3.04 -19.93 -12.50
C SER A 33 -3.75 -18.68 -13.04
N PHE A 34 -3.64 -17.55 -12.33
CA PHE A 34 -4.20 -16.27 -12.75
C PHE A 34 -3.51 -15.69 -13.99
N GLU A 35 -2.24 -15.99 -14.26
CA GLU A 35 -1.58 -15.55 -15.49
C GLU A 35 -2.33 -16.06 -16.74
N THR A 36 -2.75 -17.33 -16.71
CA THR A 36 -3.49 -17.97 -17.80
C THR A 36 -4.91 -17.41 -17.90
N LEU A 37 -5.60 -17.24 -16.77
CA LEU A 37 -6.94 -16.67 -16.74
C LEU A 37 -6.96 -15.25 -17.28
N TYR A 38 -6.00 -14.42 -16.89
CA TYR A 38 -5.89 -13.05 -17.37
C TYR A 38 -5.51 -12.98 -18.85
N GLY A 39 -4.65 -13.86 -19.34
CA GLY A 39 -4.38 -13.95 -20.78
C GLY A 39 -5.64 -14.21 -21.59
N TYR A 40 -6.52 -15.10 -21.12
CA TYR A 40 -7.82 -15.35 -21.75
C TYR A 40 -8.77 -14.16 -21.65
N LEU A 41 -8.91 -13.57 -20.45
CA LEU A 41 -9.82 -12.44 -20.24
C LEU A 41 -9.38 -11.15 -20.95
N ASN A 42 -8.07 -10.98 -21.16
CA ASN A 42 -7.53 -9.88 -21.98
C ASN A 42 -7.61 -10.15 -23.49
N ASP A 43 -8.07 -11.34 -23.92
CA ASP A 43 -8.00 -11.83 -25.30
C ASP A 43 -6.57 -11.77 -25.90
N ASP A 44 -5.57 -11.93 -25.03
CA ASP A 44 -4.16 -11.83 -25.39
C ASP A 44 -3.32 -12.68 -24.41
N VAL A 45 -2.88 -13.85 -24.88
CA VAL A 45 -2.08 -14.80 -24.09
C VAL A 45 -0.70 -14.26 -23.67
N SER A 46 -0.25 -13.16 -24.27
CA SER A 46 0.96 -12.45 -23.83
C SER A 46 0.71 -11.56 -22.60
N ARG A 47 -0.55 -11.17 -22.34
CA ARG A 47 -0.96 -10.32 -21.21
C ARG A 47 -1.39 -11.12 -19.99
N ARG A 48 -0.39 -11.48 -19.18
CA ARG A 48 -0.54 -12.32 -17.97
C ARG A 48 -0.89 -11.56 -16.70
N ARG A 49 -1.29 -10.29 -16.81
CA ARG A 49 -1.58 -9.42 -15.67
C ARG A 49 -2.93 -8.72 -15.82
N ALA A 50 -3.50 -8.32 -14.70
CA ALA A 50 -4.67 -7.46 -14.70
C ALA A 50 -4.33 -6.14 -15.40
N THR A 51 -5.16 -5.74 -16.35
CA THR A 51 -5.16 -4.38 -16.90
C THR A 51 -6.15 -3.51 -16.13
N THR A 52 -6.08 -2.18 -16.25
CA THR A 52 -7.10 -1.32 -15.61
C THR A 52 -8.50 -1.66 -16.14
N GLY A 53 -8.64 -1.99 -17.43
CA GLY A 53 -9.92 -2.39 -18.04
C GLY A 53 -10.44 -3.69 -17.43
N LEU A 54 -9.61 -4.74 -17.44
CA LEU A 54 -9.98 -6.03 -16.84
C LEU A 54 -10.36 -5.89 -15.36
N ALA A 55 -9.62 -5.08 -14.61
CA ALA A 55 -9.90 -4.87 -13.20
C ALA A 55 -11.23 -4.14 -12.96
N LEU A 56 -11.56 -3.16 -13.79
CA LEU A 56 -12.86 -2.49 -13.75
C LEU A 56 -14.01 -3.45 -14.09
N ASP A 57 -13.86 -4.23 -15.16
CA ASP A 57 -14.87 -5.18 -15.61
C ASP A 57 -15.16 -6.25 -14.54
N LEU A 58 -14.12 -6.83 -13.95
CA LEU A 58 -14.27 -7.82 -12.87
C LEU A 58 -14.86 -7.23 -11.58
N CYS A 59 -14.70 -5.93 -11.35
CA CYS A 59 -15.33 -5.21 -10.24
C CYS A 59 -16.76 -4.71 -10.57
N GLY A 60 -17.26 -4.94 -11.77
CA GLY A 60 -18.57 -4.44 -12.21
C GLY A 60 -18.62 -2.92 -12.35
N LEU A 61 -17.48 -2.28 -12.60
CA LEU A 61 -17.34 -0.83 -12.73
C LEU A 61 -17.28 -0.40 -14.19
N SER A 62 -17.94 0.70 -14.53
CA SER A 62 -17.89 1.23 -15.89
C SER A 62 -16.57 1.97 -16.15
N ALA A 63 -15.91 1.66 -17.26
CA ALA A 63 -14.76 2.43 -17.76
C ALA A 63 -15.07 3.91 -18.09
N ALA A 64 -16.35 4.23 -18.27
CA ALA A 64 -16.84 5.59 -18.51
C ALA A 64 -17.09 6.37 -17.20
N ASP A 65 -17.14 5.70 -16.06
CA ASP A 65 -17.31 6.34 -14.75
C ASP A 65 -16.01 7.07 -14.33
N PRO A 66 -16.04 8.40 -14.15
CA PRO A 66 -14.87 9.15 -13.68
C PRO A 66 -14.36 8.69 -12.32
N GLU A 67 -15.24 8.27 -11.40
CA GLU A 67 -14.82 7.82 -10.07
C GLU A 67 -14.09 6.49 -10.15
N ALA A 68 -14.57 5.56 -10.99
CA ALA A 68 -13.90 4.30 -11.25
C ALA A 68 -12.48 4.53 -11.80
N ARG A 69 -12.33 5.45 -12.76
CA ARG A 69 -11.01 5.83 -13.33
C ARG A 69 -10.12 6.53 -12.30
N ALA A 70 -10.71 7.37 -11.44
CA ALA A 70 -9.98 8.14 -10.44
C ALA A 70 -9.24 7.24 -9.43
N ARG A 71 -9.67 5.99 -9.21
CA ARG A 71 -9.01 5.01 -8.33
C ARG A 71 -7.59 4.63 -8.77
N PHE A 72 -7.25 4.84 -10.04
CA PHE A 72 -5.92 4.60 -10.62
C PHE A 72 -5.10 5.88 -10.78
N HIS A 73 -5.63 7.05 -10.38
CA HIS A 73 -4.92 8.31 -10.47
C HIS A 73 -3.76 8.36 -9.44
N ALA A 74 -2.71 9.12 -9.72
CA ALA A 74 -1.55 9.26 -8.85
C ALA A 74 -1.88 9.77 -7.43
N SER A 75 -3.01 10.47 -7.27
CA SER A 75 -3.50 10.97 -5.97
C SER A 75 -4.42 9.98 -5.24
N ALA A 76 -4.85 8.90 -5.88
CA ALA A 76 -5.73 7.91 -5.29
C ALA A 76 -4.99 7.08 -4.23
N PRO A 77 -5.66 6.59 -3.18
CA PRO A 77 -5.02 5.84 -2.09
C PRO A 77 -4.13 4.70 -2.59
N LEU A 78 -4.61 3.89 -3.53
CA LEU A 78 -3.86 2.75 -4.08
C LEU A 78 -2.50 3.16 -4.67
N VAL A 79 -2.45 4.22 -5.46
CA VAL A 79 -1.22 4.66 -6.15
C VAL A 79 -0.37 5.55 -5.24
N ARG A 80 -1.01 6.52 -4.56
CA ARG A 80 -0.33 7.48 -3.69
C ARG A 80 0.39 6.81 -2.52
N LEU A 81 -0.20 5.75 -1.96
CA LEU A 81 0.41 4.97 -0.88
C LEU A 81 1.39 3.90 -1.38
N GLY A 82 1.62 3.82 -2.70
CA GLY A 82 2.51 2.83 -3.30
C GLY A 82 2.02 1.39 -3.19
N LEU A 83 0.70 1.18 -3.04
CA LEU A 83 0.13 -0.18 -2.99
C LEU A 83 -0.05 -0.78 -4.38
N LEU A 84 -0.25 0.09 -5.38
CA LEU A 84 -0.50 -0.28 -6.76
C LEU A 84 0.32 0.62 -7.70
N ARG A 85 0.95 0.02 -8.70
CA ARG A 85 1.56 0.71 -9.84
C ARG A 85 0.72 0.47 -11.10
N VAL A 86 0.59 1.51 -11.90
CA VAL A 86 -0.03 1.46 -13.22
C VAL A 86 1.09 1.66 -14.24
N ASP A 87 1.52 0.56 -14.86
CA ASP A 87 2.61 0.54 -15.82
C ASP A 87 2.07 0.74 -17.25
N GLU A 88 2.98 0.87 -18.22
CA GLU A 88 2.69 1.05 -19.65
C GLU A 88 1.86 2.33 -19.93
N PRO A 89 2.29 3.51 -19.45
CA PRO A 89 1.54 4.77 -19.57
C PRO A 89 1.24 5.19 -21.01
N GLU A 90 2.06 4.74 -21.97
CA GLU A 90 1.90 4.92 -23.41
C GLU A 90 0.67 4.21 -23.99
N LEU A 91 0.16 3.19 -23.30
CA LEU A 91 -1.07 2.51 -23.71
C LEU A 91 -2.32 3.35 -23.36
N PRO A 92 -3.40 3.17 -24.13
CA PRO A 92 -4.72 3.64 -23.73
C PRO A 92 -5.07 3.14 -22.31
N PHE A 93 -5.77 3.96 -21.54
CA PHE A 93 -6.04 3.73 -20.12
C PHE A 93 -6.38 2.26 -19.80
N LEU A 94 -7.37 1.68 -20.49
CA LEU A 94 -7.86 0.31 -20.25
C LEU A 94 -6.84 -0.79 -20.51
N GLY A 95 -5.83 -0.53 -21.34
CA GLY A 95 -4.76 -1.47 -21.65
C GLY A 95 -3.59 -1.43 -20.67
N ARG A 96 -3.54 -0.44 -19.78
CA ARG A 96 -2.42 -0.25 -18.84
C ARG A 96 -2.38 -1.36 -17.80
N VAL A 97 -1.18 -1.83 -17.47
CA VAL A 97 -0.96 -3.00 -16.61
C VAL A 97 -0.91 -2.59 -15.13
N LEU A 98 -1.55 -3.39 -14.28
CA LEU A 98 -1.53 -3.23 -12.83
C LEU A 98 -0.45 -4.11 -12.20
N ARG A 99 0.34 -3.55 -11.29
CA ARG A 99 1.33 -4.29 -10.50
C ARG A 99 1.32 -3.91 -9.03
N VAL A 100 1.53 -4.90 -8.18
CA VAL A 100 1.81 -4.70 -6.76
C VAL A 100 3.33 -4.68 -6.58
N PRO A 101 3.91 -3.73 -5.83
CA PRO A 101 5.35 -3.74 -5.58
C PRO A 101 5.80 -5.00 -4.83
N ASP A 102 6.93 -5.58 -5.22
CA ASP A 102 7.47 -6.83 -4.67
C ASP A 102 7.58 -6.82 -3.15
N ARG A 103 7.97 -5.67 -2.57
CA ARG A 103 8.04 -5.50 -1.11
C ARG A 103 6.68 -5.68 -0.43
N LEU A 104 5.61 -5.19 -1.04
CA LEU A 104 4.25 -5.36 -0.53
C LEU A 104 3.80 -6.83 -0.66
N VAL A 105 4.10 -7.48 -1.79
CA VAL A 105 3.85 -8.93 -1.96
C VAL A 105 4.54 -9.73 -0.86
N ALA A 106 5.84 -9.49 -0.63
CA ALA A 106 6.61 -10.16 0.41
C ALA A 106 6.02 -9.94 1.82
N HIS A 107 5.61 -8.71 2.15
CA HIS A 107 4.97 -8.43 3.44
C HIS A 107 3.64 -9.17 3.63
N LEU A 108 2.79 -9.22 2.60
CA LEU A 108 1.53 -9.96 2.64
C LEU A 108 1.75 -11.47 2.79
N LEU A 109 2.86 -11.99 2.25
CA LEU A 109 3.28 -13.39 2.39
C LEU A 109 4.05 -13.70 3.69
N GLY A 110 4.30 -12.70 4.55
CA GLY A 110 4.85 -12.89 5.89
C GLY A 110 6.26 -12.38 6.11
N ASP A 111 6.88 -11.73 5.13
CA ASP A 111 8.23 -11.17 5.26
C ASP A 111 8.18 -9.72 5.78
N ASP A 112 8.62 -9.50 7.01
CA ASP A 112 8.68 -8.19 7.65
C ASP A 112 10.04 -7.48 7.49
N THR A 113 10.96 -8.02 6.69
CA THR A 113 12.25 -7.39 6.36
C THR A 113 12.03 -6.01 5.74
N PRO A 114 12.66 -4.92 6.20
CA PRO A 114 12.45 -3.61 5.60
C PRO A 114 12.81 -3.56 4.11
N ASP A 115 12.22 -2.60 3.39
CA ASP A 115 12.60 -2.37 1.99
C ASP A 115 14.12 -2.09 1.90
N PRO A 116 14.87 -2.77 1.01
CA PRO A 116 16.29 -2.51 0.80
C PRO A 116 16.63 -1.04 0.51
N ALA A 117 15.70 -0.28 -0.09
CA ALA A 117 15.86 1.16 -0.31
C ALA A 117 15.97 1.95 1.01
N LEU A 118 15.53 1.37 2.13
CA LEU A 118 15.59 1.96 3.47
C LEU A 118 16.77 1.44 4.31
N ALA A 119 17.58 0.49 3.82
CA ALA A 119 18.62 -0.18 4.62
C ALA A 119 19.67 0.78 5.24
N GLY A 120 19.87 1.98 4.67
CA GLY A 120 20.73 3.03 5.22
C GLY A 120 20.01 4.18 5.94
N LEU A 121 18.67 4.16 5.95
CA LEU A 121 17.82 5.18 6.58
C LEU A 121 17.21 4.69 7.90
N LEU A 122 17.23 3.38 8.13
CA LEU A 122 16.71 2.76 9.33
C LEU A 122 17.78 2.72 10.41
N GLY A 123 17.44 3.26 11.57
CA GLY A 123 18.24 3.15 12.79
C GLY A 123 17.47 2.43 13.88
N PRO A 124 18.15 1.79 14.84
CA PRO A 124 17.50 1.26 16.03
C PRO A 124 16.83 2.40 16.79
N VAL A 125 15.55 2.23 17.11
CA VAL A 125 14.82 3.17 17.95
C VAL A 125 14.97 2.73 19.40
N PRO A 126 15.57 3.55 20.28
CA PRO A 126 15.71 3.20 21.69
C PRO A 126 14.31 3.08 22.33
N VAL A 127 14.05 1.93 22.97
CA VAL A 127 12.80 1.69 23.68
C VAL A 127 12.90 2.33 25.06
N SER A 128 12.01 3.28 25.36
CA SER A 128 11.82 3.83 26.70
C SER A 128 10.47 3.40 27.27
N PRO A 129 10.33 3.25 28.59
CA PRO A 129 9.02 3.04 29.20
C PRO A 129 8.11 4.25 28.89
N PRO A 130 6.81 4.03 28.65
CA PRO A 130 5.89 5.11 28.41
C PRO A 130 5.83 6.03 29.63
N ASP A 131 5.86 7.33 29.36
CA ASP A 131 5.66 8.39 30.36
C ASP A 131 4.51 9.31 29.92
N PRO A 132 4.07 10.26 30.77
CA PRO A 132 2.95 11.14 30.42
C PRO A 132 3.19 12.01 29.17
N LEU A 133 4.45 12.31 28.82
CA LEU A 133 4.77 13.03 27.58
C LEU A 133 4.57 12.10 26.37
N THR A 134 5.03 10.86 26.49
CA THR A 134 4.97 9.82 25.49
C THR A 134 3.52 9.44 25.17
N GLU A 135 2.68 9.25 26.20
CA GLU A 135 1.24 9.01 26.03
C GLU A 135 0.55 10.18 25.33
N ARG A 136 0.92 11.41 25.70
CA ARG A 136 0.37 12.61 25.05
C ARG A 136 0.85 12.72 23.60
N LEU A 137 2.10 12.34 23.30
CA LEU A 137 2.62 12.29 21.94
C LEU A 137 1.87 11.24 21.12
N ALA A 138 1.67 10.02 21.65
CA ALA A 138 0.93 8.95 21.00
C ALA A 138 -0.52 9.37 20.67
N ALA A 139 -1.19 10.05 21.61
CA ALA A 139 -2.53 10.60 21.39
C ALA A 139 -2.57 11.70 20.32
N LEU A 140 -1.48 12.46 20.13
CA LEU A 140 -1.37 13.45 19.06
C LEU A 140 -1.10 12.79 17.70
N LEU A 141 -0.25 11.76 17.67
CA LEU A 141 0.16 11.05 16.46
C LEU A 141 -0.98 10.21 15.85
N THR A 142 -1.90 9.72 16.67
CA THR A 142 -3.06 8.93 16.23
C THR A 142 -4.20 9.76 15.65
N ARG A 143 -4.06 11.10 15.57
CA ARG A 143 -5.07 11.97 14.96
C ARG A 143 -5.08 11.85 13.43
N PRO A 144 -6.24 12.05 12.75
CA PRO A 144 -6.33 12.01 11.29
C PRO A 144 -5.43 13.02 10.57
N LEU A 145 -5.22 14.18 11.20
CA LEU A 145 -4.22 15.18 10.82
C LEU A 145 -3.36 15.45 12.06
N PRO A 146 -2.25 14.71 12.26
CA PRO A 146 -1.38 14.95 13.40
C PRO A 146 -0.71 16.33 13.22
N PRO A 147 -0.66 17.16 14.26
CA PRO A 147 0.02 18.44 14.18
C PRO A 147 1.53 18.23 13.96
N LEU A 148 2.16 19.15 13.22
CA LEU A 148 3.61 19.14 13.10
C LEU A 148 4.22 19.53 14.45
N THR A 149 4.74 18.54 15.17
CA THR A 149 5.34 18.71 16.49
C THR A 149 6.86 18.62 16.42
N HIS A 150 7.54 19.61 16.98
CA HIS A 150 8.99 19.60 17.18
C HIS A 150 9.31 19.08 18.58
N LEU A 151 10.05 17.98 18.67
CA LEU A 151 10.49 17.42 19.95
C LEU A 151 11.90 17.92 20.27
N ARG A 152 12.00 18.78 21.29
CA ARG A 152 13.29 19.36 21.70
C ARG A 152 13.96 18.45 22.72
N GLU A 153 15.08 17.85 22.34
CA GLU A 153 15.89 17.04 23.23
C GLU A 153 16.83 17.89 24.10
N ARG A 154 17.11 17.41 25.32
CA ARG A 154 18.11 18.02 26.24
C ARG A 154 19.45 17.29 26.16
N ARG A 155 19.42 16.01 25.84
CA ARG A 155 20.56 15.17 25.54
C ARG A 155 20.30 14.48 24.21
N GLU A 156 21.35 14.29 23.43
CA GLU A 156 21.29 13.57 22.17
C GLU A 156 20.66 12.19 22.38
N GLY A 157 19.60 11.88 21.62
CA GLY A 157 18.92 10.58 21.66
C GLY A 157 17.69 10.50 22.57
N ASP A 158 17.51 11.44 23.50
CA ASP A 158 16.28 11.53 24.32
C ASP A 158 15.05 11.73 23.42
N GLY A 159 15.23 12.47 22.32
CA GLY A 159 14.13 12.75 21.41
C GLY A 159 13.64 11.52 20.65
N LEU A 160 14.59 10.72 20.15
CA LEU A 160 14.29 9.46 19.47
C LEU A 160 13.66 8.44 20.42
N ALA A 161 14.12 8.36 21.67
CA ALA A 161 13.54 7.47 22.67
C ALA A 161 12.09 7.83 23.00
N CYS A 162 11.80 9.12 23.17
CA CYS A 162 10.45 9.62 23.41
C CYS A 162 9.54 9.39 22.19
N ALA A 163 10.03 9.62 20.97
CA ALA A 163 9.25 9.37 19.76
C ALA A 163 9.00 7.86 19.58
N GLY A 164 10.00 7.04 19.84
CA GLY A 164 9.91 5.58 19.74
C GLY A 164 8.90 4.96 20.70
N ALA A 165 8.86 5.43 21.93
CA ALA A 165 7.92 4.94 22.93
C ALA A 165 6.46 5.37 22.66
N ALA A 166 6.23 6.32 21.73
CA ALA A 166 4.92 6.86 21.39
C ALA A 166 4.30 6.28 20.09
N LEU A 167 5.07 5.48 19.34
CA LEU A 167 4.67 4.81 18.10
C LEU A 167 4.18 3.39 18.37
#